data_AF-V4U304-F1
#
_entry.id   AF-V4U304-F1
#
_cell.length_a   1.000
_cell.length_b   1.000
_cell.length_c   1.000
_cell.angle_alpha   90.00
_cell.angle_beta   90.00
_cell.angle_gamma   90.00
#
_symmetry.space_group_name_H-M   'P 1'
#
loop_
_entity.id
_entity.type
_entity.pdbx_description
1 polymer ?
#
loop_
_entity_poly.entity_id
_entity_poly.type
_entity_poly.pdbx_seq_one_letter_code
_entity_poly.pdbx_strand_id
1 'polypeptide(L)'
;MKGVQFPVASVLLVLACSLAIASDPSRLQDFCVAINDFKIKTCGHNIPKSVANQVSSTVTTANVEQIPGHNTTRHIYSSYRLRGKQRPNPHHSHHCAPEILVILEGTLYVGFVTSNQLKNTLHQSPEQRRCNPGVITIADVVFGSDPPIDPYALARAFQLDPYVVKALQAKFGAN
;
A
#
# COMPACT_ATOMS: atom_id res chain seq x y z
N MET A 1 34.39 -22.64 -42.72
CA MET A 1 33.05 -22.87 -42.14
C MET A 1 33.07 -22.49 -40.67
N LYS A 2 31.95 -21.93 -40.16
CA LYS A 2 31.59 -21.63 -38.75
C LYS A 2 31.70 -20.15 -38.34
N GLY A 3 30.68 -19.37 -38.72
CA GLY A 3 30.49 -17.98 -38.28
C GLY A 3 29.02 -17.56 -38.15
N VAL A 4 28.09 -18.51 -38.03
CA VAL A 4 26.63 -18.25 -38.02
C VAL A 4 25.96 -19.06 -36.89
N GLN A 5 26.35 -18.80 -35.64
CA GLN A 5 25.68 -19.39 -34.46
C GLN A 5 25.33 -18.37 -33.37
N PHE A 6 25.91 -17.17 -33.39
CA PHE A 6 25.63 -16.16 -32.36
C PHE A 6 24.24 -15.50 -32.43
N PRO A 7 23.68 -15.09 -33.59
CA PRO A 7 22.45 -14.29 -33.57
C PRO A 7 21.20 -15.13 -33.24
N VAL A 8 21.20 -16.43 -33.53
CA VAL A 8 20.05 -17.32 -33.28
C VAL A 8 19.87 -17.59 -31.78
N ALA A 9 20.99 -17.75 -31.05
CA ALA A 9 20.96 -17.95 -29.60
C ALA A 9 20.43 -16.70 -28.86
N SER A 10 20.76 -15.50 -29.35
CA SER A 10 20.29 -14.24 -28.75
C SER A 10 18.78 -14.06 -28.90
N VAL A 11 18.24 -14.39 -30.07
CA VAL A 11 16.79 -14.28 -30.36
C VAL A 11 15.98 -15.27 -29.53
N LEU A 12 16.47 -16.50 -29.35
CA LEU A 12 15.83 -17.51 -28.49
C LEU A 12 15.83 -17.12 -27.01
N LEU A 13 16.88 -16.47 -26.52
CA LEU A 13 16.97 -16.02 -25.13
C LEU A 13 15.98 -14.87 -24.83
N VAL A 14 15.82 -13.93 -25.77
CA VAL A 14 14.85 -12.82 -25.64
C VAL A 14 13.40 -13.34 -25.66
N LEU A 15 13.12 -14.36 -26.48
CA LEU A 15 11.79 -14.97 -26.55
C LEU A 15 11.43 -15.73 -25.26
N ALA A 16 12.39 -16.36 -24.59
CA ALA A 16 12.17 -17.09 -23.34
C ALA A 16 11.88 -16.16 -22.13
N CYS A 17 12.43 -14.95 -22.11
CA CYS A 17 12.20 -13.99 -21.03
C CYS A 17 10.81 -13.31 -21.08
N SER A 18 10.04 -13.50 -22.16
CA SER A 18 8.75 -12.83 -22.37
C SER A 18 7.58 -13.47 -21.61
N LEU A 19 7.80 -14.58 -20.89
CA LEU A 19 6.75 -15.39 -20.23
C LEU A 19 6.94 -15.58 -18.73
N ALA A 20 7.71 -14.70 -18.06
CA ALA A 20 7.84 -14.76 -16.60
C ALA A 20 6.55 -14.30 -15.90
N ILE A 21 5.63 -15.22 -15.64
CA ILE A 21 4.49 -15.01 -14.75
C ILE A 21 4.93 -15.42 -13.33
N ALA A 22 5.23 -14.43 -12.49
CA ALA A 22 5.45 -14.66 -11.07
C ALA A 22 4.10 -14.54 -10.34
N SER A 23 3.50 -15.68 -10.01
CA SER A 23 2.38 -15.76 -9.06
C SER A 23 2.85 -16.48 -7.80
N ASP A 24 2.34 -16.06 -6.65
CA ASP A 24 2.57 -16.76 -5.41
C ASP A 24 1.86 -18.11 -5.38
N PRO A 25 2.47 -19.18 -4.83
CA PRO A 25 1.86 -20.50 -4.78
C PRO A 25 0.56 -20.49 -3.95
N SER A 26 -0.44 -21.25 -4.41
CA SER A 26 -1.69 -21.50 -3.70
C SER A 26 -1.44 -22.10 -2.31
N ARG A 27 -2.41 -21.97 -1.40
CA ARG A 27 -2.31 -22.59 -0.06
C ARG A 27 -2.23 -24.11 -0.22
N LEU A 28 -1.23 -24.71 0.43
CA LEU A 28 -1.05 -26.17 0.48
C LEU A 28 -1.80 -26.82 1.65
N GLN A 29 -2.34 -26.01 2.58
CA GLN A 29 -3.03 -26.45 3.80
C GLN A 29 -3.95 -25.34 4.34
N ASP A 30 -4.86 -25.70 5.24
CA ASP A 30 -5.90 -24.80 5.77
C ASP A 30 -5.31 -23.65 6.63
N PHE A 31 -4.28 -23.95 7.44
CA PHE A 31 -3.66 -22.99 8.36
C PHE A 31 -2.12 -23.05 8.28
N CYS A 32 -1.44 -21.91 8.11
CA CYS A 32 -0.01 -21.78 8.41
C CYS A 32 0.19 -20.56 9.29
N VAL A 33 0.31 -20.75 10.60
CA VAL A 33 0.57 -19.65 11.55
C VAL A 33 2.01 -19.16 11.38
N ALA A 34 2.23 -17.85 11.32
CA ALA A 34 3.59 -17.31 11.31
C ALA A 34 4.29 -17.63 12.64
N ILE A 35 5.50 -18.17 12.58
CA ILE A 35 6.35 -18.36 13.75
C ILE A 35 7.34 -17.21 13.75
N ASN A 36 7.11 -16.21 14.61
CA ASN A 36 8.07 -15.15 14.86
C ASN A 36 8.88 -15.53 16.10
N ASP A 37 10.20 -15.63 15.97
CA ASP A 37 11.08 -15.79 17.12
C ASP A 37 11.00 -14.52 17.99
N PHE A 38 10.34 -14.67 19.15
CA PHE A 38 10.21 -13.73 20.28
C PHE A 38 9.33 -12.47 20.13
N LYS A 39 8.49 -12.30 21.17
CA LYS A 39 7.53 -11.23 21.51
C LYS A 39 6.23 -11.21 20.69
N ILE A 40 5.27 -12.04 21.13
CA ILE A 40 3.84 -11.82 20.86
C ILE A 40 3.48 -10.43 21.42
N LYS A 41 3.24 -9.44 20.54
CA LYS A 41 2.56 -8.20 20.93
C LYS A 41 1.16 -8.60 21.38
N THR A 42 0.86 -8.43 22.65
CA THR A 42 -0.45 -8.77 23.24
C THR A 42 -1.58 -8.06 22.48
N CYS A 43 -2.69 -8.77 22.32
CA CYS A 43 -3.91 -8.30 21.64
C CYS A 43 -4.55 -7.11 22.38
N GLY A 44 -4.07 -5.90 22.07
CA GLY A 44 -4.62 -4.63 22.58
C GLY A 44 -5.64 -3.97 21.66
N HIS A 45 -6.17 -4.67 20.64
CA HIS A 45 -7.10 -4.09 19.65
C HIS A 45 -8.46 -3.68 20.26
N ASN A 46 -8.81 -4.23 21.43
CA ASN A 46 -10.02 -3.88 22.17
C ASN A 46 -9.88 -2.58 22.98
N ILE A 47 -8.68 -2.02 23.09
CA ILE A 47 -8.42 -0.77 23.82
C ILE A 47 -8.35 0.37 22.80
N PRO A 48 -9.27 1.35 22.87
CA PRO A 48 -9.22 2.47 21.95
C PRO A 48 -7.95 3.29 22.13
N LYS A 49 -7.21 3.49 21.04
CA LYS A 49 -6.01 4.35 21.07
C LYS A 49 -6.40 5.83 21.12
N SER A 50 -5.53 6.62 21.75
CA SER A 50 -5.65 8.07 21.75
C SER A 50 -5.58 8.62 20.33
N VAL A 51 -6.37 9.65 20.05
CA VAL A 51 -6.32 10.45 18.82
C VAL A 51 -5.80 11.88 19.11
N ALA A 52 -5.09 12.07 20.22
CA ALA A 52 -4.40 13.33 20.52
C ALA A 52 -3.08 13.40 19.72
N ASN A 53 -3.19 13.50 18.39
CA ASN A 53 -2.07 13.72 17.47
C ASN A 53 -2.44 14.81 16.45
N GLN A 54 -1.47 15.27 15.66
CA GLN A 54 -1.63 16.38 14.71
C GLN A 54 -2.78 16.15 13.71
N VAL A 55 -2.99 14.90 13.30
CA VAL A 55 -4.04 14.48 12.35
C VAL A 55 -5.37 14.11 13.03
N SER A 56 -5.41 14.07 14.37
CA SER A 56 -6.46 13.52 15.25
C SER A 56 -7.22 12.30 14.70
N SER A 57 -6.44 11.42 14.10
CA SER A 57 -6.84 10.14 13.57
C SER A 57 -5.84 9.10 14.06
N THR A 58 -6.33 7.91 14.40
CA THR A 58 -5.46 6.78 14.77
C THR A 58 -5.97 5.52 14.11
N VAL A 59 -5.04 4.83 13.44
CA VAL A 59 -5.27 3.52 12.84
C VAL A 59 -4.60 2.47 13.70
N THR A 60 -5.34 1.45 14.11
CA THR A 60 -4.74 0.26 14.70
C THR A 60 -4.91 -0.88 13.73
N THR A 61 -3.80 -1.30 13.11
CA THR A 61 -3.75 -2.45 12.22
C THR A 61 -3.55 -3.74 13.04
N ALA A 62 -4.19 -4.81 12.59
CA ALA A 62 -4.02 -6.18 13.03
C ALA A 62 -3.68 -7.04 11.79
N ASN A 63 -2.38 -7.22 11.58
CA ASN A 63 -1.75 -8.00 10.54
C ASN A 63 -1.02 -9.21 11.15
N VAL A 64 -0.28 -9.96 10.33
CA VAL A 64 0.48 -11.16 10.73
C VAL A 64 1.47 -10.91 11.87
N GLU A 65 2.02 -9.70 11.99
CA GLU A 65 2.94 -9.33 13.07
C GLU A 65 2.23 -9.19 14.41
N GLN A 66 0.95 -8.80 14.42
CA GLN A 66 0.15 -8.69 15.64
C GLN A 66 -0.69 -9.93 15.92
N ILE A 67 -1.15 -10.63 14.89
CA ILE A 67 -1.92 -11.87 15.00
C ILE A 67 -1.33 -12.89 14.01
N PRO A 68 -0.37 -13.73 14.47
CA PRO A 68 0.35 -14.66 13.60
C PRO A 68 -0.55 -15.67 12.85
N GLY A 69 -1.77 -15.90 13.34
CA GLY A 69 -2.79 -16.70 12.67
C GLY A 69 -3.31 -16.11 11.34
N HIS A 70 -3.00 -14.84 11.05
CA HIS A 70 -3.42 -14.19 9.80
C HIS A 70 -2.49 -14.47 8.61
N ASN A 71 -1.40 -15.20 8.84
CA ASN A 71 -0.35 -15.45 7.85
C ASN A 71 -0.88 -16.14 6.58
N THR A 72 -1.79 -17.10 6.71
CA THR A 72 -2.45 -17.68 5.55
C THR A 72 -3.74 -16.97 5.19
N THR A 73 -4.55 -16.51 6.15
CA THR A 73 -5.94 -16.08 5.92
C THR A 73 -6.09 -14.88 4.99
N ARG A 74 -5.02 -14.11 4.71
CA ARG A 74 -5.00 -12.94 3.80
C ARG A 74 -5.97 -11.80 4.19
N HIS A 75 -6.42 -11.79 5.45
CA HIS A 75 -7.26 -10.71 5.97
C HIS A 75 -6.45 -9.87 6.95
N ILE A 76 -6.39 -8.56 6.73
CA ILE A 76 -5.92 -7.58 7.70
C ILE A 76 -7.15 -6.84 8.23
N TYR A 77 -7.19 -6.62 9.54
CA TYR A 77 -8.23 -5.82 10.18
C TYR A 77 -7.62 -4.51 10.68
N SER A 78 -8.28 -3.39 10.42
CA SER A 78 -7.86 -2.09 10.91
C SER A 78 -9.03 -1.40 11.60
N SER A 79 -8.84 -0.95 12.83
CA SER A 79 -9.79 -0.05 13.49
C SER A 79 -9.35 1.39 13.29
N TYR A 80 -10.30 2.20 12.80
CA TYR A 80 -10.12 3.62 12.56
C TYR A 80 -10.87 4.40 13.63
N ARG A 81 -10.16 5.29 14.33
CA ARG A 81 -10.78 6.27 15.23
C ARG A 81 -10.45 7.67 14.76
N LEU A 82 -11.49 8.46 14.49
CA LEU A 82 -11.40 9.84 14.03
C LEU A 82 -12.16 10.73 15.03
N ARG A 83 -11.61 11.89 15.42
CA ARG A 83 -12.35 12.88 16.23
C ARG A 83 -12.34 14.27 15.60
N GLY A 84 -13.51 14.73 15.17
CA GLY A 84 -13.75 16.08 14.63
C GLY A 84 -14.06 16.09 13.13
N LYS A 85 -14.57 17.22 12.63
CA LYS A 85 -15.11 17.35 11.26
C LYS A 85 -14.07 17.50 10.14
N GLN A 86 -12.79 17.71 10.45
CA GLN A 86 -11.73 18.02 9.47
C GLN A 86 -10.46 17.16 9.66
N ARG A 87 -10.64 15.85 9.83
CA ARG A 87 -9.54 14.92 10.18
C ARG A 87 -9.48 13.77 9.18
N PRO A 88 -8.94 14.02 7.97
CA PRO A 88 -8.93 13.01 6.94
C PRO A 88 -7.98 11.87 7.30
N ASN A 89 -8.39 10.63 7.01
CA ASN A 89 -7.40 9.60 6.73
C ASN A 89 -6.71 10.04 5.43
N PRO A 90 -5.38 10.29 5.40
CA PRO A 90 -4.70 10.77 4.21
C PRO A 90 -5.01 9.90 3.00
N HIS A 91 -4.99 10.49 1.81
CA HIS A 91 -5.18 9.71 0.60
C HIS A 91 -4.05 8.68 0.51
N HIS A 92 -4.43 7.41 0.51
CA HIS A 92 -3.52 6.29 0.49
C HIS A 92 -4.06 5.20 -0.42
N SER A 93 -3.17 4.28 -0.75
CA SER A 93 -3.52 3.04 -1.44
C SER A 93 -2.90 1.86 -0.72
N HIS A 94 -3.54 0.71 -0.86
CA HIS A 94 -2.97 -0.56 -0.44
C HIS A 94 -2.45 -1.29 -1.66
N HIS A 95 -1.16 -1.60 -1.67
CA HIS A 95 -0.63 -2.50 -2.69
C HIS A 95 -1.18 -3.90 -2.40
N CYS A 96 -1.95 -4.45 -3.35
CA CYS A 96 -2.43 -5.84 -3.34
C CYS A 96 -3.52 -6.21 -2.32
N ALA A 97 -4.30 -5.25 -1.81
CA ALA A 97 -5.52 -5.59 -1.06
C ALA A 97 -6.67 -4.61 -1.30
N PRO A 98 -7.90 -5.11 -1.53
CA PRO A 98 -9.09 -4.30 -1.42
C PRO A 98 -9.36 -3.99 0.06
N GLU A 99 -9.89 -2.80 0.32
CA GLU A 99 -10.33 -2.39 1.66
C GLU A 99 -11.86 -2.45 1.73
N ILE A 100 -12.39 -3.00 2.82
CA ILE A 100 -13.82 -2.96 3.16
C ILE A 100 -13.95 -2.18 4.46
N LEU A 101 -14.74 -1.10 4.42
CA LEU A 101 -14.98 -0.22 5.56
C LEU A 101 -16.38 -0.48 6.15
N VAL A 102 -16.44 -0.69 7.47
CA VAL A 102 -17.70 -0.80 8.22
C VAL A 102 -17.71 0.31 9.28
N ILE A 103 -18.74 1.15 9.26
CA ILE A 103 -18.92 2.24 10.23
C ILE A 103 -19.64 1.67 11.46
N LEU A 104 -18.97 1.64 12.61
CA LEU A 104 -19.56 1.20 13.87
C LEU A 104 -20.29 2.33 14.62
N GLU A 105 -19.83 3.58 14.46
CA GLU A 105 -20.41 4.77 15.10
C GLU A 105 -20.12 6.02 14.26
N GLY A 106 -21.12 6.91 14.11
CA GLY A 106 -20.98 8.21 13.44
C GLY A 106 -21.19 8.19 11.91
N THR A 107 -20.62 9.18 11.22
CA THR A 107 -20.69 9.31 9.76
C THR A 107 -19.28 9.51 9.20
N LEU A 108 -18.94 8.76 8.15
CA LEU A 108 -17.65 8.84 7.47
C LEU A 108 -17.87 9.21 6.01
N TYR A 109 -17.24 10.30 5.56
CA TYR A 109 -17.15 10.63 4.14
C TYR A 109 -16.00 9.85 3.52
N VAL A 110 -16.32 9.00 2.53
CA VAL A 110 -15.35 8.16 1.83
C VAL A 110 -15.34 8.54 0.35
N GLY A 111 -14.14 8.72 -0.21
CA GLY A 111 -13.93 8.96 -1.63
C GLY A 111 -12.97 7.92 -2.20
N PHE A 112 -13.33 7.32 -3.33
CA PHE A 112 -12.46 6.42 -4.09
C PHE A 112 -11.99 7.14 -5.36
N VAL A 113 -10.71 7.00 -5.69
CA VAL A 113 -10.14 7.46 -6.96
C VAL A 113 -9.73 6.22 -7.75
N THR A 114 -10.27 6.07 -8.95
CA THR A 114 -9.97 4.94 -9.85
C THR A 114 -9.06 5.39 -11.00
N SER A 115 -8.24 4.48 -11.52
CA SER A 115 -7.31 4.76 -12.63
C SER A 115 -8.02 4.94 -13.97
N ASN A 116 -9.28 4.53 -14.09
CA ASN A 116 -10.06 4.64 -15.30
C ASN A 116 -11.45 5.23 -15.01
N GLN A 117 -12.02 5.87 -16.03
CA GLN A 117 -13.35 6.46 -15.98
C GLN A 117 -14.38 5.45 -16.50
N LEU A 118 -14.47 4.26 -15.88
CA LEU A 118 -15.48 3.25 -16.23
C LEU A 118 -16.89 3.63 -15.77
N LYS A 119 -17.27 4.92 -15.89
CA LYS A 119 -18.57 5.46 -15.47
C LYS A 119 -18.95 5.05 -14.04
N ASN A 120 -17.99 5.14 -13.10
CA ASN A 120 -18.14 4.73 -11.70
C ASN A 120 -18.42 3.23 -11.49
N THR A 121 -18.10 2.39 -12.47
CA THR A 121 -18.17 0.92 -12.31
C THR A 121 -16.89 0.43 -11.63
N LEU A 122 -17.03 -0.10 -10.42
CA LEU A 122 -15.92 -0.73 -9.70
C LEU A 122 -15.74 -2.17 -10.20
N HIS A 123 -14.63 -2.44 -10.89
CA HIS A 123 -14.24 -3.80 -11.24
C HIS A 123 -13.26 -4.35 -10.21
N GLN A 124 -13.62 -5.43 -9.55
CA GLN A 124 -12.71 -6.23 -8.73
C GLN A 124 -12.05 -7.27 -9.63
N SER A 125 -10.73 -7.19 -9.81
CA SER A 125 -9.99 -8.28 -10.44
C SER A 125 -9.97 -9.47 -9.48
N PRO A 126 -10.29 -10.70 -9.91
CA PRO A 126 -10.27 -11.89 -9.05
C PRO A 126 -8.86 -12.32 -8.64
N GLU A 127 -7.80 -11.72 -9.20
CA GLU A 127 -6.43 -12.15 -8.95
C GLU A 127 -5.76 -11.33 -7.83
N GLN A 128 -5.95 -11.80 -6.59
CA GLN A 128 -5.20 -11.31 -5.43
C GLN A 128 -3.79 -11.92 -5.41
N ARG A 129 -2.79 -11.12 -5.76
CA ARG A 129 -1.37 -11.42 -5.47
C ARG A 129 -1.16 -11.53 -3.96
N ARG A 130 -0.36 -12.50 -3.48
CA ARG A 130 -0.19 -12.80 -2.05
C ARG A 130 0.84 -11.83 -1.46
N CYS A 131 0.37 -10.66 -1.02
CA CYS A 131 1.24 -9.67 -0.37
C CYS A 131 0.59 -9.20 0.94
N ASN A 132 1.41 -8.87 1.94
CA ASN A 132 0.94 -8.13 3.11
C ASN A 132 0.56 -6.72 2.65
N PRO A 133 -0.68 -6.25 2.84
CA PRO A 133 -1.03 -4.90 2.46
C PRO A 133 -0.22 -3.89 3.27
N GLY A 134 0.68 -3.21 2.58
CA GLY A 134 1.29 -1.98 3.06
C GLY A 134 0.30 -0.82 2.95
N VAL A 135 0.61 0.29 3.62
CA VAL A 135 -0.07 1.57 3.42
C VAL A 135 0.86 2.46 2.62
N ILE A 136 0.41 2.93 1.47
CA ILE A 136 1.13 3.89 0.64
C ILE A 136 0.40 5.23 0.76
N THR A 137 0.83 6.08 1.69
CA THR A 137 0.34 7.46 1.79
C THR A 137 0.89 8.26 0.62
N ILE A 138 0.02 8.81 -0.23
CA ILE A 138 0.47 9.47 -1.47
C ILE A 138 1.33 10.70 -1.16
N ALA A 139 0.93 11.52 -0.18
CA ALA A 139 1.68 12.72 0.18
C ALA A 139 3.10 12.39 0.67
N ASP A 140 3.24 11.34 1.49
CA ASP A 140 4.55 10.91 2.00
C ASP A 140 5.44 10.39 0.87
N VAL A 141 4.90 9.61 -0.07
CA VAL A 141 5.70 9.09 -1.20
C VAL A 141 6.05 10.19 -2.21
N VAL A 142 5.20 11.20 -2.40
CA VAL A 142 5.45 12.28 -3.37
C VAL A 142 6.37 13.36 -2.81
N PHE A 143 6.17 13.77 -1.55
CA PHE A 143 6.86 14.90 -0.95
C PHE A 143 7.85 14.52 0.16
N GLY A 144 7.76 13.32 0.72
CA GLY A 144 8.60 12.84 1.84
C GLY A 144 9.42 11.59 1.51
N SER A 145 9.59 11.23 0.24
CA SER A 145 10.42 10.07 -0.15
C SER A 145 11.87 10.27 0.24
N ASP A 146 12.58 9.16 0.48
CA ASP A 146 14.02 9.13 0.67
C ASP A 146 14.67 8.20 -0.38
N PRO A 147 15.48 8.71 -1.32
CA PRO A 147 15.82 10.12 -1.50
C PRO A 147 14.64 10.98 -2.00
N PRO A 148 14.66 12.31 -1.78
CA PRO A 148 13.60 13.20 -2.28
C PRO A 148 13.53 13.21 -3.82
N ILE A 149 12.31 13.22 -4.37
CA ILE A 149 12.09 13.41 -5.82
C ILE A 149 12.53 14.81 -6.23
N ASP A 150 13.13 14.94 -7.43
CA ASP A 150 13.56 16.23 -7.98
C ASP A 150 12.42 17.28 -7.95
N PRO A 151 12.61 18.42 -7.25
CA PRO A 151 11.56 19.43 -7.12
C PRO A 151 11.14 20.03 -8.46
N TYR A 152 12.02 20.06 -9.47
CA TYR A 152 11.64 20.56 -10.80
C TYR A 152 10.78 19.55 -11.58
N ALA A 153 11.01 18.24 -11.40
CA ALA A 153 10.14 17.22 -11.96
C ALA A 153 8.73 17.29 -11.35
N LEU A 154 8.63 17.44 -10.03
CA LEU A 154 7.35 17.63 -9.34
C LEU A 154 6.67 18.95 -9.73
N ALA A 155 7.44 20.05 -9.82
CA ALA A 155 6.92 21.35 -10.24
C ALA A 155 6.27 21.29 -11.63
N ARG A 156 6.92 20.60 -12.58
CA ARG A 156 6.34 20.36 -13.92
C ARG A 156 5.10 19.46 -13.85
N ALA A 157 5.15 18.38 -13.08
CA ALA A 157 4.05 17.42 -12.99
C ALA A 157 2.77 18.03 -12.37
N PHE A 158 2.94 18.83 -11.32
CA PHE A 158 1.83 19.47 -10.60
C PHE A 158 1.52 20.89 -11.09
N GLN A 159 2.26 21.40 -12.07
CA GLN A 159 2.16 22.78 -12.56
C GLN A 159 2.30 23.81 -11.43
N LEU A 160 3.25 23.56 -10.52
CA LEU A 160 3.55 24.40 -9.36
C LEU A 160 4.90 25.11 -9.54
N ASP A 161 5.08 26.16 -8.76
CA ASP A 161 6.40 26.77 -8.61
C ASP A 161 7.34 25.83 -7.81
N PRO A 162 8.62 25.66 -8.21
CA PRO A 162 9.57 24.81 -7.50
C PRO A 162 9.78 25.18 -6.02
N TYR A 163 9.61 26.45 -5.63
CA TYR A 163 9.67 26.89 -4.24
C TYR A 163 8.48 26.38 -3.43
N VAL A 164 7.28 26.29 -4.04
CA VAL A 164 6.11 25.66 -3.39
C VAL A 164 6.35 24.18 -3.18
N VAL A 165 6.91 23.49 -4.17
CA VAL A 165 7.27 22.06 -4.06
C VAL A 165 8.28 21.84 -2.93
N LYS A 166 9.35 22.65 -2.87
CA LYS A 166 10.34 22.57 -1.78
C LYS A 166 9.72 22.83 -0.41
N ALA A 167 8.79 23.79 -0.32
CA ALA A 167 8.08 24.08 0.92
C ALA A 167 7.16 22.92 1.34
N LEU A 168 6.56 22.21 0.38
CA LEU A 168 5.81 20.98 0.65
C LEU A 168 6.75 19.86 1.09
N GLN A 169 7.85 19.62 0.37
CA GLN A 169 8.85 18.62 0.74
C GLN A 169 9.41 18.88 2.14
N ALA A 170 9.64 20.12 2.55
CA ALA A 170 10.09 20.45 3.92
C ALA A 170 9.06 20.10 5.02
N LYS A 171 7.77 19.96 4.68
CA LYS A 171 6.73 19.54 5.64
C LYS A 171 6.63 18.02 5.79
N PHE A 172 7.08 17.26 4.79
CA PHE A 172 6.98 15.79 4.73
C PHE A 172 8.33 15.09 4.80
N GLY A 173 9.43 15.80 4.53
CA GLY A 173 10.79 15.31 4.68
C GLY A 173 11.10 15.13 6.16
N ALA A 174 11.57 13.93 6.50
CA ALA A 174 12.04 13.61 7.84
C ALA A 174 13.31 14.40 8.18
N ASN A 175 13.44 14.76 9.47
CA ASN A 175 14.69 15.17 10.12
C ASN A 175 15.75 14.07 10.04
#